data_AF-A0A966UNM7-F1
#
_entry.id   AF-A0A966UNM7-F1
#
_cell.length_a   1.000
_cell.length_b   1.000
_cell.length_c   1.000
_cell.angle_alpha   90.00
_cell.angle_beta   90.00
_cell.angle_gamma   90.00
#
_symmetry.space_group_name_H-M   'P 1'
#
loop_
_entity.id
_entity.type
_entity.pdbx_description
1 polymer ?
#
loop_
_entity_poly.entity_id
_entity_poly.type
_entity_poly.pdbx_seq_one_letter_code
_entity_poly.pdbx_strand_id
1 'polypeptide(L)'
;MTLLAFTTEQNLLMSKDKLDEVIEEKFMTAAKFSLEIENLMKDSEGTMNYIECIIHYCNENKIEVETVSKLLSKPLKEKLKYDAQRLNYMKKSSKARLIL
;
A
#
# COMPACT_ATOMS: atom_id res chain seq x y z
N MET A 1 -47.75 7.93 23.44
CA MET A 1 -47.49 7.61 22.02
C MET A 1 -46.28 8.37 21.45
N THR A 2 -45.27 8.70 22.26
CA THR A 2 -44.12 9.52 21.80
C THR A 2 -42.77 9.11 22.41
N LEU A 3 -42.70 8.08 23.26
CA LEU A 3 -41.44 7.63 23.87
C LEU A 3 -40.70 6.56 23.04
N LEU A 4 -41.34 6.01 22.01
CA LEU A 4 -40.71 5.05 21.08
C LEU A 4 -40.00 5.73 19.90
N ALA A 5 -40.11 7.04 19.73
CA ALA A 5 -39.39 7.77 18.67
C ALA A 5 -37.99 8.22 19.13
N PHE A 6 -37.80 8.47 20.44
CA PHE A 6 -36.54 8.97 20.99
C PHE A 6 -35.48 7.88 21.20
N THR A 7 -35.90 6.62 21.36
CA THR A 7 -35.01 5.46 21.56
C THR A 7 -34.44 4.90 20.25
N THR A 8 -35.06 5.19 19.11
CA THR A 8 -34.62 4.70 17.79
C THR A 8 -33.57 5.59 17.13
N GLU A 9 -33.48 6.87 17.48
CA GLU A 9 -32.51 7.80 16.87
C GLU A 9 -31.10 7.72 17.49
N GLN A 10 -30.96 7.22 18.71
CA GLN A 10 -29.65 7.10 19.38
C GLN A 10 -28.88 5.82 19.03
N ASN A 11 -29.42 4.94 18.18
CA ASN A 11 -28.78 3.67 17.82
C ASN A 11 -28.29 3.61 16.36
N LEU A 12 -28.39 4.70 15.60
CA LEU A 12 -27.96 4.75 14.19
C LEU A 12 -26.57 5.40 13.99
N LEU A 13 -26.03 6.07 15.01
CA LEU A 13 -24.72 6.72 14.95
C LEU A 13 -23.57 5.79 15.38
N MET A 14 -23.87 4.65 16.00
CA MET A 14 -22.88 3.66 16.48
C MET A 14 -22.64 2.50 15.50
N SER A 15 -22.64 2.79 14.20
CA SER A 15 -22.44 1.76 13.18
C SER A 15 -21.78 2.23 11.89
N LYS A 16 -21.59 3.54 11.67
CA LYS A 16 -20.93 4.05 10.47
C LYS A 16 -19.42 4.06 10.65
N ASP A 17 -18.93 4.69 11.72
CA ASP A 17 -17.49 4.78 12.01
C ASP A 17 -16.85 3.39 12.21
N LYS A 18 -17.58 2.48 12.87
CA LYS A 18 -17.13 1.10 13.12
C LYS A 18 -17.18 0.21 11.88
N LEU A 19 -18.05 0.53 10.92
CA LEU A 19 -18.15 -0.20 9.65
C LEU A 19 -17.06 0.28 8.68
N ASP A 20 -16.80 1.58 8.64
CA ASP A 20 -15.73 2.15 7.85
C ASP A 20 -14.36 1.68 8.35
N GLU A 21 -14.12 1.59 9.67
CA GLU A 21 -12.93 0.93 10.24
C GLU A 21 -12.79 -0.52 9.79
N VAL A 22 -13.87 -1.31 9.85
CA VAL A 22 -13.84 -2.74 9.47
C VAL A 22 -13.64 -2.92 7.95
N ILE A 23 -14.17 -2.01 7.13
CA ILE A 23 -13.97 -1.99 5.68
C ILE A 23 -12.53 -1.58 5.36
N GLU A 24 -11.99 -0.58 6.07
CA GLU A 24 -10.62 -0.12 5.91
C GLU A 24 -9.57 -1.12 6.39
N GLU A 25 -9.87 -1.90 7.44
CA GLU A 25 -9.05 -3.02 7.89
C GLU A 25 -9.04 -4.17 6.87
N LYS A 26 -10.18 -4.42 6.20
CA LYS A 26 -10.31 -5.54 5.25
C LYS A 26 -9.89 -5.23 3.81
N PHE A 27 -9.91 -3.97 3.38
CA PHE A 27 -9.67 -3.61 1.98
C PHE A 27 -8.44 -2.72 1.81
N MET A 28 -7.28 -3.36 1.64
CA MET A 28 -6.11 -2.69 1.07
C MET A 28 -6.31 -2.50 -0.43
N THR A 29 -6.77 -1.31 -0.81
CA THR A 29 -6.83 -0.89 -2.22
C THR A 29 -5.45 -0.41 -2.70
N ALA A 30 -5.22 -0.51 -4.01
CA ALA A 30 -3.97 -0.07 -4.63
C ALA A 30 -3.62 1.41 -4.34
N ALA A 31 -4.64 2.26 -4.15
CA ALA A 31 -4.46 3.66 -3.80
C ALA A 31 -3.96 3.83 -2.34
N LYS A 32 -4.61 3.17 -1.38
CA LYS A 32 -4.20 3.19 0.03
C LYS A 32 -2.80 2.60 0.21
N PHE A 33 -2.52 1.48 -0.46
CA PHE A 33 -1.19 0.88 -0.49
C PHE A 33 -0.14 1.87 -1.00
N SER A 34 -0.41 2.55 -2.13
CA SER A 34 0.55 3.52 -2.68
C SER A 34 0.79 4.68 -1.71
N LEU A 35 -0.25 5.19 -1.04
CA LEU A 35 -0.11 6.27 -0.06
C LEU A 35 0.73 5.84 1.14
N GLU A 36 0.51 4.62 1.64
CA GLU A 36 1.20 4.11 2.83
C GLU A 36 2.70 3.90 2.58
N ILE A 37 3.06 3.41 1.39
CA ILE A 37 4.48 3.31 0.99
C ILE A 37 5.14 4.68 0.89
N GLU A 38 4.44 5.70 0.37
CA GLU A 38 4.97 7.07 0.30
C GLU A 38 5.10 7.71 1.69
N ASN A 39 4.21 7.39 2.63
CA ASN A 39 4.30 7.82 4.02
C ASN A 39 5.51 7.17 4.70
N LEU A 40 5.66 5.83 4.60
CA LEU A 40 6.83 5.12 5.10
C LEU A 40 8.14 5.68 4.52
N MET A 41 8.14 6.07 3.25
CA MET A 41 9.31 6.69 2.62
C MET A 41 9.67 8.04 3.27
N LYS A 42 8.66 8.88 3.57
CA LYS A 42 8.86 10.16 4.27
C LYS A 42 9.35 9.94 5.70
N ASP A 43 8.74 8.99 6.41
CA ASP A 43 9.07 8.68 7.80
C ASP A 43 10.48 8.08 7.92
N SER A 44 10.93 7.35 6.89
CA SER A 44 12.29 6.81 6.83
C SER A 44 13.38 7.85 6.55
N GLU A 45 13.01 9.10 6.26
CA GLU A 45 13.92 10.21 5.89
C GLU A 45 14.93 9.84 4.79
N GLY A 46 14.56 8.93 3.89
CA GLY A 46 15.42 8.46 2.79
C GLY A 46 16.45 7.39 3.19
N THR A 47 16.34 6.82 4.39
CA THR A 47 17.18 5.71 4.83
C THR A 47 16.79 4.40 4.14
N MET A 48 15.49 4.22 3.85
CA MET A 48 14.96 3.03 3.18
C MET A 48 14.60 3.32 1.71
N ASN A 49 14.78 2.31 0.85
CA ASN A 49 14.36 2.35 -0.55
C ASN A 49 12.92 1.87 -0.72
N TYR A 50 12.29 2.09 -1.88
CA TYR A 50 10.91 1.63 -2.12
C TYR A 50 10.75 0.12 -1.94
N ILE A 51 11.78 -0.66 -2.24
CA ILE A 51 11.81 -2.11 -2.03
C ILE A 51 11.67 -2.44 -0.54
N GLU A 52 12.43 -1.77 0.31
CA GLU A 52 12.43 -2.04 1.74
C GLU A 52 11.15 -1.56 2.40
N CYS A 53 10.63 -0.38 2.01
CA CYS A 53 9.34 0.11 2.49
C CYS A 53 8.21 -0.89 2.17
N ILE A 54 8.21 -1.49 0.98
CA ILE A 54 7.21 -2.50 0.60
C ILE A 54 7.35 -3.76 1.45
N ILE A 55 8.58 -4.26 1.66
CA ILE A 55 8.82 -5.45 2.48
C ILE A 55 8.40 -5.19 3.94
N HIS A 56 8.76 -4.03 4.48
CA HIS A 56 8.38 -3.61 5.83
C HIS A 56 6.86 -3.59 5.98
N TYR A 57 6.16 -2.96 5.04
CA TYR A 57 4.70 -2.93 5.04
C TYR A 57 4.08 -4.33 4.96
N CYS A 58 4.64 -5.22 4.13
CA CYS A 58 4.17 -6.61 4.03
C CYS A 58 4.34 -7.37 5.35
N ASN A 59 5.46 -7.15 6.05
CA ASN A 59 5.75 -7.82 7.32
C ASN A 59 4.81 -7.34 8.44
N GLU A 60 4.61 -6.03 8.57
CA GLU A 60 3.74 -5.43 9.59
C GLU A 60 2.28 -5.86 9.43
N ASN A 61 1.79 -5.88 8.18
CA ASN A 61 0.41 -6.24 7.87
C ASN A 61 0.20 -7.75 7.66
N LYS A 62 1.27 -8.55 7.77
CA LYS A 62 1.28 -10.00 7.49
C LYS A 62 0.68 -10.35 6.11
N ILE A 63 0.99 -9.55 5.11
CA ILE A 63 0.53 -9.73 3.72
C ILE A 63 1.62 -10.46 2.93
N GLU A 64 1.22 -11.48 2.17
CA GLU A 64 2.12 -12.15 1.24
C GLU A 64 2.48 -11.25 0.04
N VAL A 65 3.76 -11.22 -0.31
CA VAL A 65 4.31 -10.40 -1.41
C VAL A 65 3.65 -10.72 -2.76
N GLU A 66 3.21 -11.96 -2.97
CA GLU A 66 2.48 -12.37 -4.18
C GLU A 66 1.17 -11.60 -4.38
N THR A 67 0.48 -11.30 -3.27
CA THR A 67 -0.78 -10.55 -3.28
C THR A 67 -0.52 -9.07 -3.54
N VAL A 68 0.59 -8.54 -3.02
CA VAL A 68 0.97 -7.13 -3.21
C VAL A 68 1.27 -6.80 -4.67
N SER A 69 1.79 -7.74 -5.47
CA SER A 69 2.04 -7.52 -6.91
C SER A 69 0.81 -7.04 -7.70
N LYS A 70 -0.40 -7.43 -7.25
CA LYS A 70 -1.69 -6.99 -7.81
C LYS A 70 -2.11 -5.61 -7.33
N LEU A 71 -1.68 -5.20 -6.14
CA LEU A 71 -1.98 -3.91 -5.51
C LEU A 71 -1.02 -2.79 -5.94
N LEU A 72 0.15 -3.15 -6.48
CA LEU A 72 1.10 -2.17 -7.00
C LEU A 72 0.54 -1.44 -8.22
N SER A 73 0.36 -0.13 -8.09
CA SER A 73 0.02 0.77 -9.19
C SER A 73 1.15 0.86 -10.22
N LYS A 74 0.82 1.19 -11.48
CA LYS A 74 1.83 1.40 -12.55
C LYS A 74 2.99 2.32 -12.13
N PRO A 75 2.76 3.53 -11.56
CA PRO A 75 3.85 4.41 -11.16
C PRO A 75 4.73 3.81 -10.06
N LEU A 76 4.16 3.07 -9.12
CA LEU A 76 4.93 2.45 -8.04
C LEU A 76 5.83 1.32 -8.57
N LYS A 77 5.36 0.55 -9.58
CA LYS A 77 6.19 -0.46 -10.26
C LYS A 77 7.38 0.16 -10.99
N GLU A 78 7.24 1.35 -11.57
CA GLU A 78 8.33 2.05 -12.23
C GLU A 78 9.39 2.52 -11.22
N LYS A 79 8.97 3.12 -10.10
CA LYS A 79 9.86 3.49 -9.00
C LYS A 79 10.60 2.28 -8.43
N LEU A 80 9.88 1.18 -8.21
CA LEU A 80 10.44 -0.09 -7.75
C LEU A 80 11.49 -0.64 -8.72
N LYS A 81 11.19 -0.60 -10.03
CA LYS A 81 12.11 -1.04 -11.08
C LYS A 81 13.37 -0.19 -11.10
N TYR A 82 13.24 1.13 -10.96
CA TYR A 82 14.38 2.04 -10.89
C TYR A 82 15.29 1.71 -9.71
N ASP A 83 14.73 1.51 -8.52
CA ASP A 83 15.50 1.12 -7.34
C ASP A 83 16.19 -0.23 -7.52
N ALA A 84 15.48 -1.22 -8.06
CA ALA A 84 16.04 -2.54 -8.34
C ALA A 84 17.17 -2.49 -9.39
N GLN A 85 17.11 -1.57 -10.36
CA GLN A 85 18.22 -1.34 -11.30
C GLN A 85 19.42 -0.68 -10.62
N ARG A 86 19.17 0.32 -9.77
CA ARG A 86 20.21 1.06 -9.04
C ARG A 86 20.95 0.16 -8.05
N LEU A 87 20.24 -0.74 -7.38
CA LEU A 87 20.79 -1.73 -6.44
C LEU A 87 21.33 -3.00 -7.13
N ASN A 88 21.33 -3.06 -8.47
CA ASN A 88 21.77 -4.23 -9.25
C ASN A 88 21.01 -5.54 -8.93
N TYR A 89 19.75 -5.46 -8.48
CA TYR A 89 18.89 -6.63 -8.28
C TYR A 89 18.31 -7.21 -9.57
N MET A 90 18.47 -6.52 -10.69
CA MET A 90 18.14 -7.04 -12.02
C MET A 90 19.39 -7.18 -12.87
N LYS A 91 19.43 -8.26 -13.68
CA LYS A 91 20.46 -8.41 -14.70
C LYS A 91 20.40 -7.20 -15.64
N LYS A 92 21.55 -6.57 -15.86
CA LYS A 92 21.69 -5.53 -16.87
C LYS A 92 21.29 -6.14 -18.22
N SER A 93 20.36 -5.51 -18.95
CA SER A 93 20.10 -5.93 -20.31
C SER A 93 21.40 -5.74 -21.09
N SER A 94 21.96 -6.82 -21.64
CA SER A 94 23.16 -6.71 -22.47
C SER A 94 22.78 -5.88 -23.69
N LYS A 95 23.30 -4.67 -23.80
CA LYS A 95 23.20 -3.91 -25.03
C LYS A 95 23.92 -4.72 -26.10
N ALA A 96 23.18 -5.08 -27.15
CA ALA A 96 23.72 -5.76 -28.32
C ALA A 96 25.00 -5.06 -28.76
N ARG A 97 26.02 -5.85 -29.14
CA ARG A 97 27.30 -5.32 -29.60
C ARG A 97 27.04 -4.36 -30.76
N LEU A 98 27.54 -3.14 -30.64
CA LEU A 98 27.77 -2.27 -31.79
C LEU A 98 28.71 -3.03 -32.71
N ILE A 99 28.16 -3.55 -33.80
CA ILE A 99 28.96 -4.01 -34.93
C ILE A 99 29.38 -2.70 -35.61
N LEU A 100 30.62 -2.31 -35.34
CA LEU A 100 31.33 -1.28 -36.10
C LEU A 100 31.53 -1.74 -37.54
#